data_AF-A0A380E538-F1
#
_entry.id   AF-A0A380E538-F1
#
_cell.length_a   1.000
_cell.length_b   1.000
_cell.length_c   1.000
_cell.angle_alpha   90.00
_cell.angle_beta   90.00
_cell.angle_gamma   90.00
#
_symmetry.space_group_name_H-M   'P 1'
#
loop_
_entity.id
_entity.type
_entity.pdbx_description
1 polymer ?
#
loop_
_entity_poly.entity_id
_entity_poly.type
_entity_poly.pdbx_seq_one_letter_code
_entity_poly.pdbx_strand_id
1 'polypeptide(L)'
;MKSTGKKVKTVQDIKDHVEAVDIMLDAFKAHNIINDINDIDGTGHRVVHGGEKFPESVAITDEVEKEIEELSELAPLHNPANLMGIRAFRKLLPNIPHVAIFDTAFHQTMPEKAYLYSLPYHYYKDYGIRKYGFHGTSHKFVSQRAAEMLDKPIEDLRIISCHIGNGASIAAIDGG
;
A
#
# COMPACT_ATOMS: atom_id res chain seq x y z
N MET A 1 2.67 -8.69 18.65
CA MET A 1 3.46 -7.46 18.86
C MET A 1 4.14 -7.53 20.23
N LYS A 2 5.33 -6.95 20.41
CA LYS A 2 6.07 -7.00 21.69
C LYS A 2 5.48 -6.01 22.70
N SER A 3 4.36 -6.39 23.31
CA SER A 3 4.01 -5.96 24.67
C SER A 3 4.50 -7.09 25.59
N THR A 4 5.36 -6.78 26.57
CA THR A 4 5.96 -7.71 27.58
C THR A 4 6.93 -8.80 27.13
N GLY A 5 7.16 -9.02 25.83
CA GLY A 5 8.09 -10.05 25.34
C GLY A 5 7.58 -11.50 25.46
N LYS A 6 6.42 -11.72 26.08
CA LYS A 6 5.69 -13.00 26.02
C LYS A 6 4.89 -13.11 24.74
N LYS A 7 5.06 -14.22 24.02
CA LYS A 7 4.27 -14.55 22.83
C LYS A 7 2.88 -15.01 23.27
N VAL A 8 1.86 -14.21 22.99
CA VAL A 8 0.44 -14.61 23.12
C VAL A 8 -0.01 -15.24 21.80
N LYS A 9 -0.72 -16.38 21.86
CA LYS A 9 -1.27 -17.07 20.70
C LYS A 9 -2.69 -17.52 21.01
N THR A 10 -3.63 -17.11 20.16
CA THR A 10 -5.02 -17.59 20.15
C THR A 10 -5.27 -18.29 18.82
N VAL A 11 -6.03 -19.38 18.83
CA VAL A 11 -6.44 -20.11 17.61
C VAL A 11 -7.96 -20.17 17.64
N GLN A 12 -8.59 -19.58 16.62
CA GLN A 12 -10.03 -19.58 16.44
C GLN A 12 -10.34 -19.40 14.96
N ASP A 13 -11.56 -19.77 14.57
CA ASP A 13 -12.06 -19.51 13.22
C ASP A 13 -12.34 -18.02 13.06
N ILE A 14 -12.07 -17.50 11.87
CA ILE A 14 -12.36 -16.11 11.50
C ILE A 14 -13.10 -16.12 10.17
N LYS A 15 -14.35 -15.67 10.21
CA LYS A 15 -15.27 -15.74 9.08
C LYS A 15 -14.91 -14.75 7.99
N ASP A 16 -14.60 -13.51 8.37
CA ASP A 16 -14.36 -12.42 7.45
C ASP A 16 -13.39 -11.35 8.02
N HIS A 17 -13.09 -10.35 7.21
CA HIS A 17 -12.15 -9.28 7.56
C HIS A 17 -12.70 -8.35 8.66
N VAL A 18 -14.02 -8.22 8.81
CA VAL A 18 -14.59 -7.38 9.88
C VAL A 18 -14.34 -8.05 11.22
N GLU A 19 -14.64 -9.35 11.33
CA GLU A 19 -14.36 -10.13 12.53
C GLU A 19 -12.84 -10.14 12.83
N ALA A 20 -11.99 -10.28 11.81
CA ALA A 20 -10.54 -10.23 12.00
C ALA A 20 -10.05 -8.92 12.62
N VAL A 21 -10.57 -7.77 12.15
CA VAL A 21 -10.19 -6.45 12.67
C VAL A 21 -10.76 -6.24 14.06
N ASP A 22 -11.99 -6.69 14.34
CA ASP A 22 -12.61 -6.60 15.66
C ASP A 22 -11.79 -7.36 16.71
N ILE A 23 -11.42 -8.62 16.42
CA ILE A 23 -10.52 -9.42 17.26
C ILE A 23 -9.18 -8.73 17.49
N MET A 24 -8.62 -8.07 16.47
CA MET A 24 -7.37 -7.34 16.58
C MET A 24 -7.49 -6.13 17.53
N LEU A 25 -8.56 -5.35 17.41
CA LEU A 25 -8.83 -4.18 18.27
C LEU A 25 -9.07 -4.62 19.72
N ASP A 26 -9.81 -5.70 19.95
CA ASP A 26 -10.00 -6.29 21.27
C ASP A 26 -8.68 -6.76 21.87
N ALA A 27 -7.81 -7.38 21.07
CA ALA A 27 -6.48 -7.77 21.51
C ALA A 27 -5.62 -6.55 21.87
N PHE A 28 -5.74 -5.43 21.15
CA PHE A 28 -5.04 -4.20 21.50
C PHE A 28 -5.50 -3.64 22.85
N LYS A 29 -6.81 -3.64 23.12
CA LYS A 29 -7.38 -3.25 24.41
C LYS A 29 -6.94 -4.18 25.54
N ALA A 30 -7.07 -5.49 25.34
CA ALA A 30 -6.70 -6.50 26.33
C ALA A 30 -5.21 -6.48 26.71
N HIS A 31 -4.35 -6.00 25.80
CA HIS A 31 -2.91 -5.85 26.04
C HIS A 31 -2.47 -4.43 26.42
N ASN A 32 -3.42 -3.53 26.73
CA ASN A 32 -3.19 -2.12 27.08
C ASN A 32 -2.31 -1.39 26.04
N ILE A 33 -2.47 -1.74 24.76
CA ILE A 33 -1.86 -1.00 23.64
C ILE A 33 -2.66 0.28 23.38
N ILE A 34 -3.98 0.17 23.50
CA ILE A 34 -4.95 1.27 23.50
C ILE A 34 -5.89 1.06 24.70
N ASN A 35 -6.41 2.14 25.28
CA ASN A 35 -7.47 2.07 26.29
C ASN A 35 -8.84 1.97 25.61
N ASP A 36 -9.02 2.74 24.54
CA ASP A 36 -10.23 2.78 23.75
C ASP A 36 -9.93 2.84 22.24
N ILE A 37 -10.89 2.47 21.41
CA ILE A 37 -10.74 2.53 19.95
C ILE A 37 -10.51 3.96 19.45
N ASN A 38 -10.97 4.97 20.21
CA ASN A 38 -10.76 6.37 19.90
C ASN A 38 -9.32 6.85 20.17
N ASP A 39 -8.43 6.02 20.75
CA ASP A 39 -7.01 6.32 20.87
C ASP A 39 -6.26 6.16 19.52
N ILE A 40 -6.93 5.64 18.47
CA ILE A 40 -6.36 5.46 17.14
C ILE A 40 -6.60 6.73 16.32
N ASP A 41 -5.55 7.47 15.98
CA ASP A 41 -5.67 8.73 15.22
C ASP A 41 -5.93 8.55 13.72
N GLY A 42 -5.66 7.37 13.15
CA GLY A 42 -5.82 7.11 11.73
C GLY A 42 -5.35 5.73 11.31
N THR A 43 -5.67 5.32 10.07
CA THR A 43 -5.19 4.04 9.52
C THR A 43 -4.65 4.21 8.10
N GLY A 44 -3.55 3.50 7.81
CA GLY A 44 -2.97 3.41 6.48
C GLY A 44 -3.20 2.02 5.89
N HIS A 45 -3.67 1.96 4.65
CA HIS A 45 -4.02 0.73 3.94
C HIS A 45 -3.13 0.58 2.72
N ARG A 46 -2.41 -0.53 2.63
CA ARG A 46 -1.70 -0.89 1.39
C ARG A 46 -2.73 -1.33 0.35
N VAL A 47 -2.66 -0.72 -0.82
CA VAL A 47 -3.42 -1.09 -2.02
C VAL A 47 -2.43 -1.46 -3.11
N VAL A 48 -2.59 -2.61 -3.74
CA VAL A 48 -1.59 -3.09 -4.71
C VAL A 48 -1.57 -2.25 -5.98
N HIS A 49 -2.73 -1.88 -6.54
CA HIS A 49 -2.77 -1.19 -7.82
C HIS A 49 -3.56 0.12 -7.75
N GLY A 50 -2.87 1.24 -7.97
CA GLY A 50 -3.46 2.59 -8.08
C GLY A 50 -3.72 3.04 -9.53
N GLY A 51 -3.28 2.24 -10.51
CA GLY A 51 -3.40 2.60 -11.93
C GLY A 51 -2.63 3.88 -12.23
N GLU A 52 -3.14 4.65 -13.20
CA GLU A 52 -2.67 6.03 -13.46
C GLU A 52 -3.44 7.07 -12.64
N LYS A 53 -4.56 6.67 -12.00
CA LYS A 53 -5.42 7.57 -11.22
C LYS A 53 -4.73 8.06 -9.95
N PHE A 54 -3.94 7.20 -9.30
CA PHE A 54 -3.33 7.49 -8.01
C PHE A 54 -1.79 7.51 -8.07
N PRO A 55 -1.19 8.67 -8.38
CA PRO A 55 0.27 8.84 -8.38
C PRO A 55 0.86 9.01 -6.98
N GLU A 56 0.01 9.19 -5.97
CA GLU A 56 0.41 9.34 -4.57
C GLU A 56 -0.63 8.74 -3.62
N SER A 57 -0.30 8.69 -2.34
CA SER A 57 -1.25 8.25 -1.30
C SER A 57 -2.39 9.25 -1.15
N VAL A 58 -3.61 8.78 -0.92
CA VAL A 58 -4.80 9.63 -0.81
C VAL A 58 -5.64 9.28 0.40
N ALA A 59 -6.35 10.27 0.96
CA ALA A 59 -7.39 10.02 1.95
C ALA A 59 -8.53 9.23 1.30
N ILE A 60 -9.04 8.23 2.00
CA ILE A 60 -10.10 7.34 1.50
C ILE A 60 -11.46 8.00 1.72
N THR A 61 -12.10 8.39 0.62
CA THR A 61 -13.51 8.75 0.54
C THR A 61 -14.30 7.61 -0.12
N ASP A 62 -15.63 7.75 -0.20
CA ASP A 62 -16.46 6.77 -0.92
C ASP A 62 -16.14 6.75 -2.42
N GLU A 63 -15.78 7.89 -3.00
CA GLU A 63 -15.31 8.01 -4.38
C GLU A 63 -13.98 7.27 -4.59
N VAL A 64 -13.01 7.48 -3.70
CA VAL A 64 -11.72 6.77 -3.76
C VAL A 64 -11.91 5.26 -3.62
N GLU A 65 -12.81 4.82 -2.73
CA GLU A 65 -13.11 3.39 -2.58
C GLU A 65 -13.66 2.78 -3.89
N LYS A 66 -14.59 3.48 -4.54
CA LYS A 66 -15.14 3.05 -5.84
C LYS A 66 -14.07 3.02 -6.94
N GLU A 67 -13.18 4.00 -6.98
CA GLU A 67 -12.10 4.03 -7.96
C GLU A 67 -11.08 2.89 -7.75
N ILE A 68 -10.78 2.53 -6.50
CA ILE A 68 -9.97 1.36 -6.18
C ILE A 68 -10.67 0.06 -6.63
N GLU A 69 -12.00 0.02 -6.51
CA GLU A 69 -12.82 -1.12 -6.94
C GLU A 69 -12.76 -1.29 -8.46
N GLU A 70 -12.92 -0.22 -9.23
CA GLU A 70 -12.74 -0.22 -10.70
C GLU A 70 -11.33 -0.71 -11.10
N LEU A 71 -10.29 -0.28 -10.36
CA LEU A 71 -8.91 -0.72 -10.60
C LEU A 71 -8.65 -2.20 -10.27
N SER A 72 -9.63 -2.90 -9.69
CA SER A 72 -9.52 -4.35 -9.46
C SER A 72 -9.37 -5.15 -10.75
N GLU A 73 -9.79 -4.63 -11.91
CA GLU A 73 -9.52 -5.26 -13.21
C GLU A 73 -8.00 -5.41 -13.47
N LEU A 74 -7.18 -4.48 -12.98
CA LEU A 74 -5.72 -4.51 -13.13
C LEU A 74 -5.02 -5.38 -12.07
N ALA A 75 -5.66 -5.63 -10.93
CA ALA A 75 -5.13 -6.46 -9.85
C ALA A 75 -6.22 -7.31 -9.16
N PRO A 76 -6.85 -8.26 -9.88
CA PRO A 76 -8.08 -8.92 -9.46
C PRO A 76 -7.92 -9.80 -8.21
N LEU A 77 -6.71 -10.26 -7.92
CA LEU A 77 -6.40 -11.07 -6.74
C LEU A 77 -6.01 -10.25 -5.51
N HIS A 78 -5.78 -8.94 -5.65
CA HIS A 78 -5.21 -8.12 -4.59
C HIS A 78 -6.13 -6.96 -4.18
N ASN A 79 -6.52 -6.10 -5.12
CA ASN A 79 -7.33 -4.92 -4.81
C ASN A 79 -8.66 -5.27 -4.11
N PRO A 80 -9.40 -6.32 -4.50
CA PRO A 80 -10.61 -6.72 -3.77
C PRO A 80 -10.32 -7.08 -2.31
N ALA A 81 -9.24 -7.80 -2.02
CA ALA A 81 -8.85 -8.14 -0.65
C ALA A 81 -8.39 -6.90 0.14
N ASN A 82 -7.71 -5.95 -0.50
CA ASN A 82 -7.35 -4.68 0.13
C ASN A 82 -8.60 -3.87 0.50
N LEU A 83 -9.60 -3.82 -0.39
CA LEU A 83 -10.88 -3.17 -0.13
C LEU A 83 -11.66 -3.81 1.02
N MET A 84 -11.61 -5.15 1.18
CA MET A 84 -12.23 -5.81 2.34
C MET A 84 -11.64 -5.29 3.66
N GLY A 85 -10.33 -5.10 3.72
CA GLY A 85 -9.66 -4.50 4.88
C GLY A 85 -10.07 -3.04 5.10
N ILE A 86 -10.03 -2.21 4.04
CA ILE A 86 -10.44 -0.80 4.10
C ILE A 86 -11.87 -0.67 4.64
N ARG A 87 -12.81 -1.42 4.06
CA ARG A 87 -14.23 -1.44 4.45
C ARG A 87 -14.41 -1.90 5.90
N ALA A 88 -13.65 -2.90 6.35
CA ALA A 88 -13.69 -3.37 7.74
C ALA A 88 -13.23 -2.29 8.74
N PHE A 89 -12.11 -1.63 8.47
CA PHE A 89 -11.62 -0.55 9.32
C PHE A 89 -12.54 0.67 9.29
N ARG A 90 -13.04 1.10 8.12
CA ARG A 90 -14.03 2.20 8.01
C ARG A 90 -15.29 1.93 8.80
N LYS A 91 -15.74 0.67 8.84
CA LYS A 91 -16.93 0.26 9.61
C LYS A 91 -16.69 0.33 11.12
N LEU A 92 -15.53 -0.11 11.60
CA LEU A 92 -15.22 -0.21 13.04
C LEU A 92 -14.67 1.10 13.62
N LEU A 93 -14.01 1.92 12.81
CA LEU A 93 -13.40 3.20 13.21
C LEU A 93 -13.92 4.34 12.31
N PRO A 94 -15.22 4.67 12.34
CA PRO A 94 -15.83 5.58 11.36
C PRO A 94 -15.40 7.05 11.49
N ASN A 95 -14.80 7.44 12.62
CA ASN A 95 -14.54 8.84 12.96
C ASN A 95 -13.08 9.28 12.73
N ILE A 96 -12.25 8.42 12.13
CA ILE A 96 -10.81 8.67 11.95
C ILE A 96 -10.47 8.73 10.46
N PRO A 97 -9.38 9.43 10.07
CA PRO A 97 -8.90 9.38 8.70
C PRO A 97 -8.37 7.99 8.32
N HIS A 98 -8.73 7.56 7.12
CA HIS A 98 -8.17 6.38 6.45
C HIS A 98 -7.40 6.82 5.21
N VAL A 99 -6.22 6.26 4.96
CA VAL A 99 -5.36 6.62 3.82
C VAL A 99 -5.02 5.37 3.02
N ALA A 100 -5.14 5.44 1.69
CA ALA A 100 -4.69 4.41 0.77
C ALA A 100 -3.27 4.72 0.28
N ILE A 101 -2.39 3.73 0.34
CA ILE A 101 -0.99 3.80 -0.12
C ILE A 101 -0.80 2.76 -1.22
N PHE A 102 -0.47 3.21 -2.43
CA PHE A 102 -0.42 2.35 -3.62
C PHE A 102 1.00 1.87 -3.93
N ASP A 103 1.17 0.57 -4.16
CA ASP A 103 2.46 0.02 -4.58
C ASP A 103 2.93 0.54 -5.95
N THR A 104 2.00 0.99 -6.80
CA THR A 104 2.27 1.52 -8.15
C THR A 104 2.59 3.02 -8.16
N ALA A 105 2.28 3.76 -7.09
CA ALA A 105 2.35 5.22 -7.07
C ALA A 105 3.78 5.75 -7.31
N PHE A 106 4.76 5.20 -6.60
CA PHE A 106 6.16 5.62 -6.69
C PHE A 106 6.73 5.54 -8.12
N HIS A 107 6.21 4.64 -8.94
CA HIS A 107 6.70 4.39 -10.28
C HIS A 107 6.01 5.25 -11.36
N GLN A 108 5.03 6.09 -11.00
CA GLN A 108 4.31 6.94 -11.97
C GLN A 108 5.21 8.02 -12.61
N THR A 109 6.40 8.27 -12.06
CA THR A 109 7.42 9.17 -12.65
C THR A 109 8.17 8.53 -13.82
N MET A 110 8.00 7.24 -14.11
CA MET A 110 8.61 6.59 -15.27
C MET A 110 8.23 7.32 -16.57
N PRO A 111 9.19 7.63 -17.47
CA PRO A 111 8.88 8.24 -18.75
C PRO A 111 8.23 7.24 -19.71
N GLU A 112 7.52 7.74 -20.73
CA GLU A 112 6.80 6.93 -21.73
C GLU A 112 7.65 5.83 -22.36
N LYS A 113 8.88 6.16 -22.73
CA LYS A 113 9.87 5.21 -23.28
C LYS A 113 10.18 4.01 -22.36
N ALA A 114 9.90 4.12 -21.05
CA ALA A 114 10.20 3.10 -20.06
C ALA A 114 8.97 2.28 -19.65
N TYR A 115 7.76 2.86 -19.76
CA TYR A 115 6.52 2.17 -19.37
C TYR A 115 5.72 1.59 -20.53
N LEU A 116 5.83 2.13 -21.74
CA LEU A 116 5.15 1.55 -22.89
C LEU A 116 5.84 0.26 -23.34
N TYR A 117 5.03 -0.74 -23.62
CA TYR A 117 5.47 -1.96 -24.29
C TYR A 117 5.49 -1.75 -25.81
N SER A 118 6.38 -2.46 -26.50
CA SER A 118 6.44 -2.51 -27.97
C SER A 118 5.30 -3.34 -28.57
N LEU A 119 4.06 -2.99 -28.23
CA LEU A 119 2.82 -3.59 -28.67
C LEU A 119 1.98 -2.57 -29.44
N PRO A 120 0.96 -3.00 -30.20
CA PRO A 120 -0.01 -2.08 -30.79
C PRO A 120 -0.56 -1.08 -29.76
N TYR A 121 -0.50 0.21 -30.09
CA TYR A 121 -0.79 1.30 -29.15
C TYR A 121 -2.22 1.28 -28.58
N HIS A 122 -3.17 0.67 -29.30
CA HIS A 122 -4.54 0.50 -28.82
C HIS A 122 -4.61 -0.32 -27.52
N TYR A 123 -3.68 -1.26 -27.28
CA TYR A 123 -3.65 -2.00 -26.03
C TYR A 123 -3.41 -1.11 -24.80
N TYR A 124 -2.58 -0.07 -24.96
CA TYR A 124 -2.38 0.94 -23.93
C TYR A 124 -3.62 1.84 -23.82
N LYS A 125 -4.14 2.34 -24.94
CA LYS A 125 -5.26 3.30 -24.95
C LYS A 125 -6.56 2.72 -24.40
N ASP A 126 -6.89 1.50 -24.79
CA ASP A 126 -8.21 0.92 -24.54
C ASP A 126 -8.23 0.10 -23.23
N TYR A 127 -7.09 -0.45 -22.82
CA TYR A 127 -7.00 -1.37 -21.68
C TYR A 127 -5.96 -0.96 -20.63
N GLY A 128 -5.25 0.15 -20.81
CA GLY A 128 -4.22 0.59 -19.87
C GLY A 128 -3.00 -0.33 -19.79
N ILE A 129 -2.74 -1.15 -20.81
CA ILE A 129 -1.60 -2.09 -20.79
C ILE A 129 -0.29 -1.30 -20.88
N ARG A 130 0.39 -1.18 -19.74
CA ARG A 130 1.70 -0.55 -19.56
C ARG A 130 2.43 -1.17 -18.38
N LYS A 131 3.71 -0.84 -18.23
CA LYS A 131 4.44 -1.11 -16.99
C LYS A 131 3.98 -0.14 -15.91
N TYR A 132 3.45 -0.68 -14.82
CA TYR A 132 3.18 0.09 -13.60
C TYR A 132 4.33 -0.01 -12.60
N GLY A 133 4.81 -1.22 -12.32
CA GLY A 133 5.79 -1.47 -11.26
C GLY A 133 5.13 -1.61 -9.89
N PHE A 134 5.73 -2.43 -9.02
CA PHE A 134 5.22 -2.72 -7.66
C PHE A 134 6.32 -2.54 -6.63
N HIS A 135 6.00 -2.79 -5.36
CA HIS A 135 6.88 -2.54 -4.22
C HIS A 135 7.31 -1.06 -4.11
N GLY A 136 6.50 -0.13 -4.66
CA GLY A 136 6.84 1.29 -4.72
C GLY A 136 7.09 1.90 -3.34
N THR A 137 6.26 1.58 -2.34
CA THR A 137 6.48 2.03 -0.95
C THR A 137 7.80 1.51 -0.39
N SER A 138 8.19 0.26 -0.71
CA SER A 138 9.48 -0.29 -0.28
C SER A 138 10.64 0.43 -0.97
N HIS A 139 10.58 0.61 -2.29
CA HIS A 139 11.63 1.27 -3.06
C HIS A 139 11.82 2.72 -2.62
N LYS A 140 10.72 3.46 -2.44
CA LYS A 140 10.71 4.83 -1.90
C LYS A 140 11.35 4.91 -0.52
N PHE A 141 10.97 4.02 0.39
CA PHE A 141 11.50 4.04 1.75
C PHE A 141 13.02 3.76 1.78
N VAL A 142 13.48 2.72 1.07
CA VAL A 142 14.90 2.35 1.12
C VAL A 142 15.78 3.32 0.34
N SER A 143 15.28 3.99 -0.70
CA SER A 143 16.04 5.04 -1.40
C SER A 143 16.24 6.27 -0.51
N GLN A 144 15.20 6.70 0.18
CA GLN A 144 15.28 7.77 1.20
C GLN A 144 16.23 7.39 2.33
N ARG A 145 16.10 6.17 2.86
CA ARG A 145 16.98 5.70 3.92
C ARG A 145 18.45 5.60 3.47
N ALA A 146 18.70 5.19 2.23
CA ALA A 146 20.04 5.17 1.67
C ALA A 146 20.64 6.59 1.54
N ALA A 147 19.83 7.57 1.13
CA ALA A 147 20.26 8.97 1.08
C ALA A 147 20.65 9.51 2.46
N GLU A 148 19.82 9.24 3.49
CA GLU A 148 20.12 9.57 4.89
C GLU A 148 21.43 8.91 5.39
N MET A 149 21.65 7.64 5.05
CA MET A 149 22.86 6.91 5.46
C MET A 149 24.13 7.41 4.77
N LEU A 150 24.00 7.98 3.57
CA LEU A 150 25.09 8.57 2.81
C LEU A 150 25.34 10.04 3.16
N ASP A 151 24.48 10.63 4.00
CA ASP A 151 24.47 12.06 4.34
C ASP A 151 24.47 12.95 3.08
N LYS A 152 23.59 12.60 2.13
CA LYS A 152 23.44 13.31 0.85
C LYS A 152 21.97 13.61 0.54
N PRO A 153 21.67 14.76 -0.09
CA PRO A 153 20.36 15.01 -0.69
C PRO A 153 20.00 13.90 -1.68
N ILE A 154 18.74 13.44 -1.68
CA ILE A 154 18.31 12.34 -2.56
C ILE A 154 18.32 12.76 -4.03
N GLU A 155 18.17 14.06 -4.29
CA GLU A 155 18.18 14.71 -5.59
C GLU A 155 19.54 14.57 -6.30
N ASP A 156 20.62 14.40 -5.52
CA ASP A 156 21.99 14.22 -6.03
C ASP A 156 22.36 12.74 -6.25
N LEU A 157 21.44 11.81 -6.00
CA LEU A 157 21.72 10.38 -6.00
C LEU A 157 21.04 9.65 -7.17
N ARG A 158 21.79 8.66 -7.68
CA ARG A 158 21.29 7.62 -8.59
C ARG A 158 21.35 6.28 -7.88
N ILE A 159 20.19 5.77 -7.52
CA ILE A 159 20.04 4.60 -6.66
C ILE A 159 19.45 3.45 -7.47
N ILE A 160 20.07 2.28 -7.36
CA ILE A 160 19.46 1.01 -7.75
C ILE A 160 18.99 0.34 -6.46
N SER A 161 17.69 0.17 -6.32
CA SER A 161 17.07 -0.49 -5.17
C SER A 161 16.67 -1.91 -5.55
N CYS A 162 17.04 -2.88 -4.73
CA CYS A 162 16.78 -4.30 -4.95
C CYS A 162 15.88 -4.84 -3.84
N HIS A 163 14.59 -4.93 -4.10
CA HIS A 163 13.64 -5.60 -3.19
C HIS A 163 13.65 -7.09 -3.53
N ILE A 164 14.27 -7.92 -2.69
CA ILE A 164 14.41 -9.36 -2.92
C ILE A 164 13.74 -10.13 -1.77
N GLY A 165 12.51 -10.57 -2.00
CA GLY A 165 11.73 -11.42 -1.10
C GLY A 165 11.00 -12.52 -1.88
N ASN A 166 9.83 -12.97 -1.39
CA ASN A 166 9.00 -13.92 -2.12
C ASN A 166 8.54 -13.35 -3.49
N GLY A 167 8.25 -12.06 -3.52
CA GLY A 167 8.26 -11.25 -4.74
C GLY A 167 9.56 -10.47 -4.83
N ALA A 168 10.10 -10.31 -6.04
CA ALA A 168 11.35 -9.58 -6.26
C ALA A 168 11.20 -8.52 -7.35
N SER A 169 11.83 -7.37 -7.17
CA SER A 169 11.89 -6.30 -8.17
C SER A 169 13.10 -5.40 -7.95
N ILE A 170 13.55 -4.76 -9.03
CA ILE A 170 14.62 -3.77 -9.01
C ILE A 170 14.07 -2.47 -9.58
N ALA A 171 14.40 -1.34 -8.95
CA ALA A 171 14.04 -0.01 -9.45
C ALA A 171 15.28 0.87 -9.60
N ALA A 172 15.33 1.61 -10.70
CA ALA A 172 16.30 2.68 -10.92
C ALA A 172 15.64 4.01 -10.53
N ILE A 173 16.29 4.74 -9.62
CA ILE A 173 15.77 5.95 -8.99
C ILE A 173 16.81 7.04 -9.21
N ASP A 174 16.43 8.10 -9.92
CA ASP A 174 17.30 9.23 -10.28
C ASP A 174 16.72 10.49 -9.63
N GLY A 175 17.35 10.93 -8.54
CA GLY A 175 16.94 12.14 -7.83
C GLY A 175 15.75 12.02 -6.86
N GLY A 176 15.35 10.80 -6.49
CA GLY A 176 14.27 10.54 -5.52
C GLY A 176 12.98 10.02 -6.11
#